data_AF-A0A846T5D8-F1
#
_entry.id   AF-A0A846T5D8-F1
#
_cell.length_a   1.000
_cell.length_b   1.000
_cell.length_c   1.000
_cell.angle_alpha   90.00
_cell.angle_beta   90.00
_cell.angle_gamma   90.00
#
_symmetry.space_group_name_H-M   'P 1'
#
loop_
_entity.id
_entity.type
_entity.pdbx_description
1 polymer ?
#
loop_
_entity_poly.entity_id
_entity_poly.type
_entity_poly.pdbx_seq_one_letter_code
_entity_poly.pdbx_strand_id
1 'polypeptide(L)'
;MLGPYDHHYIQRTLDQGLRYRLISEAEALEREDVRRLGPLEGTRVRHVLRGVRALALTRIYGDKVAVILIEAVPTAIVIEDAKVAQGYRDFLEFLWVVTGRKGV
;
A
#
# COMPACT_ATOMS: atom_id res chain seq x y z
N MET A 1 4.31 9.63 -4.68
CA MET A 1 3.16 8.81 -5.15
C MET A 1 3.15 8.84 -6.67
N LEU A 2 2.73 7.78 -7.38
CA LEU A 2 2.75 7.69 -8.86
C LEU A 2 1.77 8.66 -9.57
N GLY A 3 1.32 9.69 -8.87
CA GLY A 3 0.40 10.71 -9.38
C GLY A 3 -0.97 10.12 -9.76
N PRO A 4 -1.71 10.80 -10.64
CA PRO A 4 -3.06 10.40 -11.01
C PRO A 4 -3.14 9.04 -11.74
N TYR A 5 -2.00 8.46 -12.13
CA TYR A 5 -1.91 7.23 -12.91
C TYR A 5 -1.65 5.96 -12.08
N ASP A 6 -1.60 6.04 -10.75
CA ASP A 6 -1.32 4.87 -9.89
C ASP A 6 -2.32 3.72 -10.13
N HIS A 7 -3.59 4.05 -10.42
CA HIS A 7 -4.63 3.08 -10.77
C HIS A 7 -4.32 2.25 -12.03
N HIS A 8 -3.65 2.81 -13.05
CA HIS A 8 -3.25 2.04 -14.23
C HIS A 8 -2.08 1.09 -13.95
N TYR A 9 -1.17 1.46 -13.05
CA TYR A 9 -0.12 0.55 -12.59
C TYR A 9 -0.72 -0.63 -11.82
N ILE A 10 -1.69 -0.35 -10.96
CA ILE A 10 -2.39 -1.37 -10.18
C ILE A 10 -3.22 -2.27 -11.10
N GLN A 11 -3.97 -1.73 -12.07
CA GLN A 11 -4.70 -2.54 -13.05
C GLN A 11 -3.78 -3.52 -13.78
N ARG A 12 -2.64 -3.05 -14.30
CA ARG A 12 -1.65 -3.92 -14.96
C ARG A 12 -1.12 -5.04 -14.05
N THR A 13 -1.00 -4.77 -12.76
CA THR A 13 -0.60 -5.78 -11.77
C THR A 13 -1.70 -6.84 -11.63
N LEU A 14 -2.97 -6.43 -11.58
CA LEU A 14 -4.13 -7.33 -11.49
C LEU A 14 -4.30 -8.17 -12.75
N ASP A 15 -4.08 -7.58 -13.93
CA ASP A 15 -4.16 -8.26 -15.24
C ASP A 15 -3.15 -9.41 -15.36
N GLN A 16 -2.07 -9.38 -14.55
CA GLN A 16 -1.07 -10.44 -14.44
C GLN A 16 -1.46 -11.54 -13.41
N GLY A 17 -2.68 -11.50 -12.87
CA GLY A 17 -3.17 -12.44 -11.87
C GLY A 17 -2.63 -12.20 -10.45
N LEU A 18 -1.95 -11.06 -10.22
CA LEU A 18 -1.47 -10.68 -8.90
C LEU A 18 -2.58 -10.01 -8.09
N ARG A 19 -2.43 -10.03 -6.76
CA ARG A 19 -3.38 -9.37 -5.84
C ARG A 19 -2.76 -8.11 -5.27
N TYR A 20 -3.58 -7.09 -5.10
CA TYR A 20 -3.13 -5.82 -4.53
C TYR A 20 -3.79 -5.59 -3.17
N ARG A 21 -2.97 -5.37 -2.13
CA ARG A 21 -3.44 -5.00 -0.80
C ARG A 21 -2.79 -3.70 -0.36
N LEU A 22 -3.63 -2.78 0.12
CA LEU A 22 -3.20 -1.45 0.56
C LEU A 22 -3.80 -1.13 1.92
N ILE A 23 -2.95 -0.65 2.81
CA ILE A 23 -3.38 0.10 4.00
C ILE A 23 -3.05 1.56 3.72
N SER A 24 -4.03 2.44 3.80
CA SER A 24 -3.88 3.86 3.51
C SER A 24 -4.41 4.74 4.64
N GLU A 25 -4.12 6.03 4.58
CA GLU A 25 -4.74 7.03 5.46
C GLU A 25 -6.24 7.07 5.19
N ALA A 26 -7.05 7.43 6.18
CA ALA A 26 -8.50 7.52 6.01
C ALA A 26 -8.87 8.63 5.02
N GLU A 27 -8.13 9.74 5.07
CA GLU A 27 -8.27 10.92 4.23
C GLU A 27 -7.92 10.63 2.76
N ALA A 28 -7.17 9.54 2.50
CA ALA A 28 -6.85 9.12 1.15
C ALA A 28 -8.11 8.70 0.35
N LEU A 29 -9.21 8.35 1.03
CA LEU A 29 -10.51 8.07 0.39
C LEU A 29 -11.11 9.25 -0.36
N GLU A 30 -10.72 10.48 -0.02
CA GLU A 30 -11.18 11.68 -0.73
C GLU A 30 -10.47 11.88 -2.06
N ARG A 31 -9.36 11.16 -2.29
CA ARG A 31 -8.59 11.28 -3.51
C ARG A 31 -9.14 10.38 -4.61
N GLU A 32 -9.27 10.96 -5.81
CA GLU A 32 -9.84 10.28 -6.96
C GLU A 32 -9.06 9.01 -7.36
N ASP A 33 -7.74 9.07 -7.29
CA ASP A 33 -6.86 7.95 -7.63
C ASP A 33 -7.09 6.73 -6.71
N VAL A 34 -7.35 6.96 -5.43
CA VAL A 34 -7.65 5.91 -4.45
C VAL A 34 -9.08 5.40 -4.60
N ARG A 35 -10.05 6.28 -4.86
CA ARG A 35 -11.45 5.89 -5.14
C ARG A 35 -11.56 4.93 -6.32
N ARG A 36 -10.69 5.10 -7.33
CA ARG A 36 -10.63 4.21 -8.50
C ARG A 36 -10.09 2.82 -8.17
N LEU A 37 -9.38 2.63 -7.04
CA LEU A 37 -8.81 1.33 -6.68
C LEU A 37 -9.84 0.38 -6.08
N GLY A 38 -10.69 0.88 -5.17
CA GLY A 38 -11.66 0.04 -4.44
C GLY A 38 -12.57 -0.84 -5.31
N PRO A 39 -13.06 -0.37 -6.47
CA PRO A 39 -13.88 -1.17 -7.37
C PRO A 39 -13.12 -2.24 -8.17
N LEU A 40 -11.79 -2.19 -8.24
CA LEU A 40 -11.02 -3.13 -9.06
C LEU A 40 -11.00 -4.53 -8.42
N GLU A 41 -11.41 -5.53 -9.18
CA GLU A 41 -11.39 -6.93 -8.73
C GLU A 41 -9.95 -7.38 -8.38
N GLY A 42 -9.76 -8.04 -7.24
CA GLY A 42 -8.43 -8.44 -6.76
C GLY A 42 -7.69 -7.36 -5.96
N THR A 43 -8.28 -6.17 -5.79
CA THR A 43 -7.81 -5.18 -4.82
C THR A 43 -8.50 -5.33 -3.47
N ARG A 44 -7.76 -5.02 -2.39
CA ARG A 44 -8.35 -4.79 -1.07
C ARG A 44 -7.69 -3.58 -0.45
N VAL A 45 -8.49 -2.64 0.03
CA VAL A 45 -8.02 -1.42 0.69
C VAL A 45 -8.56 -1.39 2.12
N ARG A 46 -7.69 -1.11 3.08
CA ARG A 46 -8.04 -0.79 4.48
C ARG A 46 -7.46 0.58 4.83
N HIS A 47 -8.02 1.18 5.89
CA HIS A 47 -7.61 2.50 6.34
C HIS A 47 -7.16 2.48 7.80
N VAL A 48 -6.10 3.25 8.11
CA VAL A 48 -5.61 3.47 9.48
C VAL A 48 -6.24 4.73 10.10
N LEU A 49 -5.91 4.97 11.38
CA LEU A 49 -6.36 6.10 12.21
C LEU A 49 -6.29 7.44 11.48
N ARG A 50 -7.35 8.24 11.63
CA ARG A 50 -7.41 9.62 11.12
C ARG A 50 -6.32 10.48 11.77
N GLY A 51 -5.79 11.43 11.01
CA GLY A 51 -4.78 12.38 11.51
C GLY A 51 -3.35 11.86 11.62
N VAL A 52 -3.07 10.61 11.23
CA VAL A 52 -1.70 10.09 11.10
C VAL A 52 -1.30 10.09 9.63
N ARG A 53 -0.25 10.85 9.29
CA ARG A 53 0.29 10.89 7.93
C ARG A 53 1.49 9.96 7.80
N ALA A 54 1.46 9.07 6.82
CA ALA A 54 2.59 8.22 6.49
C ALA A 54 3.64 9.05 5.74
N LEU A 55 4.80 9.27 6.36
CA LEU A 55 5.95 9.93 5.73
C LEU A 55 6.68 9.01 4.75
N ALA A 56 6.44 7.71 4.85
CA ALA A 56 7.00 6.69 3.97
C ALA A 56 5.91 5.74 3.48
N LEU A 57 6.07 5.27 2.25
CA LEU A 57 5.28 4.21 1.65
C LEU A 57 6.10 2.94 1.54
N THR A 58 5.56 1.82 2.02
CA THR A 58 6.20 0.52 1.94
C THR A 58 5.51 -0.34 0.89
N ARG A 59 6.24 -0.80 -0.13
CA ARG A 59 5.78 -1.81 -1.10
C ARG A 59 6.53 -3.12 -0.88
N ILE A 60 5.81 -4.23 -0.90
CA ILE A 60 6.38 -5.57 -0.77
C ILE A 60 6.00 -6.34 -2.04
N TYR A 61 6.98 -6.90 -2.76
CA TYR A 61 6.76 -7.58 -4.04
C TYR A 61 7.84 -8.63 -4.27
N GLY A 62 7.45 -9.88 -4.50
CA GLY A 62 8.38 -11.01 -4.44
C GLY A 62 9.24 -10.92 -3.18
N ASP A 63 10.53 -11.22 -3.27
CA ASP A 63 11.47 -11.16 -2.15
C ASP A 63 12.09 -9.76 -1.91
N LYS A 64 11.36 -8.71 -2.30
CA LYS A 64 11.82 -7.32 -2.22
C LYS A 64 10.87 -6.45 -1.41
N VAL A 65 11.47 -5.48 -0.73
CA VAL A 65 10.76 -4.39 -0.04
C VAL A 65 11.30 -3.06 -0.56
N ALA A 66 10.40 -2.16 -0.96
CA ALA A 66 10.75 -0.78 -1.23
C ALA A 66 10.13 0.11 -0.15
N VAL A 67 10.98 0.90 0.53
CA VAL A 67 10.56 1.98 1.43
C VAL A 67 10.79 3.30 0.70
N ILE A 68 9.72 4.02 0.43
CA ILE A 68 9.73 5.24 -0.38
C ILE A 68 9.36 6.41 0.51
N LEU A 69 10.30 7.33 0.72
CA LEU A 69 10.05 8.56 1.47
C LEU A 69 9.26 9.54 0.59
N ILE A 70 8.15 10.05 1.13
CA ILE A 70 7.24 10.94 0.41
C ILE A 70 7.68 12.39 0.63
N GLU A 71 8.66 12.83 -0.15
CA GLU A 71 9.20 14.19 -0.14
C GLU A 71 9.22 14.79 -1.56
N ALA A 72 9.60 16.06 -1.69
CA ALA A 72 9.61 16.75 -2.99
C ALA A 72 10.52 16.05 -4.03
N VAL A 73 11.66 15.52 -3.56
CA VAL A 73 12.56 14.67 -4.34
C VAL A 73 12.55 13.27 -3.71
N PRO A 74 11.71 12.34 -4.19
CA PRO A 74 11.46 11.09 -3.49
C PRO A 74 12.71 10.21 -3.39
N THR A 75 13.02 9.78 -2.18
CA THR A 75 14.07 8.78 -1.93
C THR A 75 13.44 7.38 -1.80
N ALA A 76 13.99 6.39 -2.49
CA ALA A 76 13.58 5.00 -2.37
C ALA A 76 14.73 4.12 -1.90
N ILE A 77 14.50 3.33 -0.87
CA ILE A 77 15.41 2.28 -0.39
C ILE A 77 14.81 0.94 -0.79
N VAL A 78 15.53 0.18 -1.60
CA VAL A 78 15.13 -1.17 -2.02
C VAL A 78 15.98 -2.18 -1.28
N ILE A 79 15.31 -3.12 -0.62
CA ILE A 79 15.91 -4.22 0.11
C ILE A 79 15.53 -5.51 -0.64
N GLU A 80 16.52 -6.25 -1.12
CA GLU A 80 16.34 -7.52 -1.83
C GLU A 80 16.77 -8.67 -0.91
N ASP A 81 15.86 -9.09 -0.04
CA ASP A 81 16.09 -10.16 0.93
C ASP A 81 14.77 -10.84 1.30
N ALA A 82 14.68 -12.15 1.08
CA ALA A 82 13.47 -12.92 1.28
C ALA A 82 13.00 -12.94 2.74
N LYS A 83 13.93 -12.96 3.70
CA LYS A 83 13.61 -12.97 5.14
C LYS A 83 13.09 -11.61 5.58
N VAL A 84 13.69 -10.52 5.11
CA VAL A 84 13.19 -9.16 5.36
C VAL A 84 11.82 -8.98 4.73
N ALA A 85 11.64 -9.39 3.46
CA ALA A 85 10.36 -9.33 2.78
C ALA A 85 9.28 -10.08 3.55
N GLN A 86 9.58 -11.29 4.04
CA GLN A 86 8.63 -12.05 4.85
C GLN A 86 8.28 -11.33 6.16
N GLY A 87 9.26 -10.79 6.89
CA GLY A 87 8.99 -10.04 8.12
C GLY A 87 8.09 -8.81 7.89
N TYR A 88 8.27 -8.10 6.77
CA TYR A 88 7.37 -7.02 6.39
C TYR A 88 5.96 -7.51 6.01
N ARG A 89 5.83 -8.69 5.38
CA ARG A 89 4.51 -9.30 5.13
C ARG A 89 3.80 -9.63 6.44
N ASP A 90 4.52 -10.22 7.39
CA ASP A 90 3.95 -10.57 8.70
C ASP A 90 3.47 -9.31 9.45
N PHE A 91 4.26 -8.24 9.40
CA PHE A 91 3.86 -6.95 9.96
C PHE A 91 2.65 -6.34 9.23
N LEU A 92 2.59 -6.46 7.90
CA LEU A 92 1.41 -6.06 7.13
C LEU A 92 0.17 -6.86 7.53
N GLU A 93 0.26 -8.18 7.74
CA GLU A 93 -0.87 -8.99 8.21
C GLU A 93 -1.35 -8.55 9.60
N PHE A 94 -0.42 -8.28 10.52
CA PHE A 94 -0.75 -7.72 11.83
C PHE A 94 -1.52 -6.40 11.68
N LEU A 95 -0.97 -5.45 10.92
CA LEU A 95 -1.61 -4.16 10.62
C LEU A 95 -2.98 -4.35 9.96
N TRP A 96 -3.08 -5.31 9.05
CA TRP A 96 -4.33 -5.65 8.38
C TRP A 96 -5.37 -6.05 9.41
N VAL A 97 -5.07 -7.00 10.29
CA VAL A 97 -6.00 -7.47 11.33
C VAL A 97 -6.47 -6.33 12.23
N VAL A 98 -5.56 -5.49 12.73
CA VAL A 98 -5.93 -4.41 13.67
C VAL A 98 -6.73 -3.29 12.99
N THR A 99 -6.44 -2.96 11.73
CA THR A 99 -7.21 -1.95 10.96
C THR A 99 -8.59 -2.44 10.53
N GLY A 100 -8.82 -3.75 10.49
CA GLY A 100 -10.12 -4.34 10.17
C GLY A 100 -11.09 -4.43 11.36
N ARG A 101 -10.63 -4.18 12.59
CA ARG A 101 -11.49 -4.18 13.78
C ARG A 101 -12.19 -2.82 13.87
N LYS A 102 -13.51 -2.80 13.68
CA LYS A 102 -14.34 -1.63 14.02
C LYS A 102 -14.30 -1.43 15.54
N GLY A 103 -13.66 -0.38 16.02
CA GLY A 103 -13.77 0.11 17.39
C GLY A 103 -12.68 -0.35 18.36
N VAL A 104 -11.78 0.58 18.70
CA VAL A 104 -11.60 1.04 20.09
C VAL A 104 -11.87 2.54 20.06
#